data_AF-A0A834GZA5-F1
#
_entry.id   AF-A0A834GZA5-F1
#
_cell.length_a   1.000
_cell.length_b   1.000
_cell.length_c   1.000
_cell.angle_alpha   90.00
_cell.angle_beta   90.00
_cell.angle_gamma   90.00
#
_symmetry.space_group_name_H-M   'P 1'
#
loop_
_entity.id
_entity.type
_entity.pdbx_description
1 polymer ?
#
loop_
_entity_poly.entity_id
_entity_poly.type
_entity_poly.pdbx_seq_one_letter_code
_entity_poly.pdbx_strand_id
1 'polypeptide(L)' 'MFLLIRKQGVHYAFDLYDKDGNVLISAKELHVVMKSLREKCSLADCSRMIASVDVDGCVNFEEFKKMMKV' A
#
# COMPACT_ATOMS: atom_id res chain seq x y z
N MET A 1 4.98 9.00 -0.55
CA MET A 1 4.02 8.32 0.36
C MET A 1 3.70 9.03 1.71
N PHE A 2 4.67 9.41 2.56
CA PHE A 2 4.44 9.85 3.95
C PHE A 2 3.60 11.13 4.17
N LEU A 3 3.56 12.07 3.21
CA LEU A 3 2.85 13.36 3.38
C LEU A 3 1.32 13.25 3.27
N LEU A 4 0.81 12.30 2.48
CA LEU A 4 -0.63 12.12 2.26
C LEU A 4 -1.34 11.56 3.51
N ILE A 5 -0.64 10.69 4.24
CA ILE A 5 -1.19 9.95 5.39
C ILE A 5 -1.32 10.87 6.61
N ARG A 6 -0.39 11.81 6.80
CA ARG A 6 -0.41 12.75 7.95
C ARG A 6 -1.61 13.69 7.95
N LYS A 7 -2.27 13.91 6.80
CA LYS A 7 -3.46 14.76 6.71
C LYS A 7 -4.80 14.01 6.73
N GLN A 8 -4.86 12.79 6.20
CA GLN A 8 -6.14 12.09 5.97
C GLN A 8 -6.27 10.73 6.70
N GLY A 9 -5.23 10.29 7.40
CA GLY A 9 -5.25 9.05 8.18
C GLY A 9 -5.03 7.79 7.34
N VAL A 10 -4.69 6.69 8.03
CA VAL A 10 -4.34 5.40 7.39
C VAL A 10 -5.54 4.80 6.65
N HIS A 11 -6.76 5.02 7.12
CA HIS A 11 -7.99 4.54 6.46
C HIS A 11 -8.20 5.16 5.09
N TYR A 12 -8.12 6.48 5.00
CA TYR A 12 -8.23 7.17 3.72
C TYR A 12 -7.11 6.80 2.75
N ALA A 13 -5.90 6.61 3.27
CA ALA A 13 -4.82 6.09 2.47
C ALA A 13 -5.18 4.69 1.93
N PHE A 14 -5.64 3.78 2.79
CA PHE A 14 -6.03 2.43 2.41
C PHE A 14 -7.10 2.43 1.31
N ASP A 15 -8.17 3.23 1.46
CA ASP A 15 -9.22 3.40 0.45
C ASP A 15 -8.70 3.97 -0.89
N LEU A 16 -7.57 4.68 -0.87
CA LEU A 16 -6.92 5.17 -2.08
C LEU A 16 -6.17 4.04 -2.81
N TYR A 17 -5.58 3.11 -2.05
CA TYR A 17 -4.80 1.98 -2.57
C TYR A 17 -5.68 0.81 -3.01
N ASP A 18 -6.68 0.44 -2.21
CA ASP A 18 -7.67 -0.58 -2.52
C ASP A 18 -8.60 -0.08 -3.63
N LYS A 19 -8.56 -0.72 -4.81
CA LYS A 19 -9.34 -0.29 -5.98
C LYS A 19 -10.56 -1.15 -6.22
N ASP A 20 -10.51 -2.41 -5.82
CA ASP A 20 -11.61 -3.34 -5.99
C ASP A 20 -12.54 -3.39 -4.76
N GLY A 21 -12.14 -2.77 -3.65
CA GLY A 21 -12.91 -2.69 -2.41
C GLY A 21 -12.94 -4.02 -1.65
N ASN A 22 -11.97 -4.90 -1.90
CA ASN A 22 -11.87 -6.21 -1.26
C ASN A 22 -11.27 -6.14 0.17
N VAL A 23 -10.90 -4.95 0.64
CA VAL A 23 -10.26 -4.69 1.94
C VAL A 23 -8.86 -5.32 2.05
N LEU A 24 -8.18 -5.54 0.92
CA LEU A 24 -6.88 -6.17 0.76
C LEU A 24 -6.08 -5.52 -0.39
N ILE A 25 -4.94 -4.92 -0.10
CA ILE A 25 -4.11 -4.30 -1.13
C ILE A 25 -3.19 -5.36 -1.74
N SER A 26 -3.44 -5.71 -2.99
CA SER A 26 -2.54 -6.57 -3.75
C SER A 26 -1.27 -5.83 -4.21
N ALA A 27 -0.21 -6.58 -4.50
CA ALA A 27 1.02 -6.00 -5.07
C ALA A 27 0.81 -5.22 -6.37
N LYS A 28 -0.22 -5.59 -7.14
CA LYS A 28 -0.61 -4.87 -8.35
C LYS A 28 -1.24 -3.52 -8.02
N GLU A 29 -2.14 -3.48 -7.05
CA GLU A 29 -2.82 -2.23 -6.65
C GLU A 29 -1.85 -1.25 -6.01
N LEU A 30 -0.96 -1.75 -5.13
CA LEU A 30 0.13 -0.95 -4.59
C LEU A 30 0.98 -0.35 -5.73
N HIS A 31 1.36 -1.17 -6.72
CA HIS A 31 2.14 -0.71 -7.86
C HIS A 31 1.41 0.34 -8.71
N VAL A 32 0.11 0.16 -8.96
CA VAL A 32 -0.73 1.11 -9.69
C VAL A 32 -0.74 2.47 -8.98
N VAL A 33 -0.94 2.49 -7.67
CA VAL A 33 -0.99 3.73 -6.90
C VAL A 33 0.39 4.39 -6.81
N MET A 34 1.46 3.62 -6.61
CA MET A 34 2.84 4.13 -6.64
C MET A 34 3.16 4.80 -8.00
N LYS A 35 2.71 4.19 -9.10
CA LYS A 35 2.83 4.75 -10.45
C LYS A 35 2.03 6.04 -10.60
N SER A 36 0.82 6.10 -10.04
CA SER A 36 -0.01 7.32 -10.02
C SER A 36 0.63 8.46 -9.20
N LEU A 37 1.38 8.14 -8.15
CA LEU A 37 2.14 9.11 -7.36
C LEU A 37 3.44 9.57 -8.05
N ARG A 38 3.70 9.11 -9.28
CA ARG A 38 4.97 9.30 -10.01
C ARG A 38 6.20 8.84 -9.21
N GLU A 39 6.00 7.96 -8.22
CA GLU A 39 7.08 7.34 -7.47
C GLU A 39 7.66 6.21 -8.34
N LYS A 40 8.99 6.19 -8.52
CA LYS A 40 9.67 5.16 -9.32
C LYS A 40 9.80 3.87 -8.50
N CYS A 41 8.67 3.20 -8.25
CA CYS A 41 8.66 1.87 -7.62
C CYS A 41 8.38 0.82 -8.68
N SER A 42 9.30 -0.14 -8.85
CA SER A 42 9.06 -1.29 -9.72
C SER A 42 8.10 -2.28 -9.04
N LEU A 43 7.50 -3.18 -9.82
CA LEU A 43 6.69 -4.28 -9.27
C LEU A 43 7.52 -5.14 -8.29
N ALA A 44 8.81 -5.31 -8.54
CA ALA A 44 9.72 -6.01 -7.65
C ALA A 44 9.94 -5.27 -6.32
N ASP A 45 10.03 -3.94 -6.35
CA ASP A 45 10.14 -3.15 -5.12
C ASP A 45 8.83 -3.15 -4.33
N CYS A 46 7.68 -3.05 -5.01
CA CYS A 46 6.37 -3.18 -4.38
C CYS A 46 6.21 -4.57 -3.74
N SER A 47 6.60 -5.63 -4.46
CA SER A 47 6.56 -7.00 -3.95
C SER A 47 7.49 -7.19 -2.75
N ARG A 48 8.69 -6.59 -2.75
CA ARG A 48 9.62 -6.62 -1.61
C ARG A 48 9.10 -5.86 -0.40
N MET A 49 8.47 -4.71 -0.63
CA MET A 49 7.82 -3.90 0.39
C MET A 49 6.70 -4.72 1.05
N ILE A 50 5.84 -5.35 0.27
CA ILE A 50 4.75 -6.21 0.75
C ILE A 50 5.30 -7.44 1.47
N ALA A 51 6.25 -8.17 0.87
CA ALA A 51 6.87 -9.35 1.46
C ALA A 51 7.61 -9.09 2.78
N SER A 52 7.85 -7.83 3.16
CA SER A 52 8.43 -7.46 4.45
C SER A 52 7.39 -7.39 5.58
N VAL A 53 6.09 -7.32 5.25
CA VAL A 53 4.99 -7.13 6.19
C VAL A 53 3.90 -8.20 6.08
N ASP A 54 3.79 -8.85 4.92
CA ASP A 54 2.74 -9.79 4.53
C ASP A 54 3.30 -11.21 4.31
N VAL A 55 2.46 -12.21 4.56
CA VAL A 55 2.73 -13.66 4.45
C VAL A 55 1.93 -14.31 3.31
N ASP A 56 0.81 -13.72 2.89
CA ASP A 56 -0.20 -14.33 2.02
C ASP A 56 -0.22 -13.74 0.59
N GLY A 57 0.58 -12.70 0.32
CA GLY A 57 0.71 -12.04 -0.98
C GLY A 57 -0.20 -10.81 -1.17
N CYS A 58 -1.00 -10.47 -0.16
CA CYS A 58 -1.90 -9.32 -0.12
C CYS A 58 -1.80 -8.61 1.23
N VAL A 59 -1.72 -7.29 1.23
CA VAL A 59 -1.61 -6.50 2.46
C VAL A 59 -2.99 -6.19 3.03
N ASN A 60 -3.27 -6.67 4.23
CA ASN A 60 -4.48 -6.29 4.95
C ASN A 60 -4.35 -4.91 5.64
N PHE A 61 -5.46 -4.39 6.15
CA PHE A 61 -5.48 -3.08 6.81
C PHE A 61 -4.50 -2.96 7.99
N GLU A 62 -4.34 -4.02 8.78
CA GLU A 62 -3.44 -4.00 9.95
C GLU A 62 -1.96 -3.99 9.53
N GLU A 63 -1.59 -4.77 8.51
CA GLU A 63 -0.26 -4.80 7.92
C GLU A 63 0.11 -3.47 7.27
N PHE A 64 -0.83 -2.90 6.51
CA PHE A 64 -0.66 -1.57 5.92
C PHE A 64 -0.41 -0.50 7.00
N LYS A 65 -1.16 -0.57 8.11
CA LYS A 65 -0.96 0.34 9.25
C LYS A 65 0.40 0.16 9.91
N LYS A 66 0.92 -1.07 10.01
CA LYS A 66 2.30 -1.32 10.49
C LYS A 66 3.31 -0.71 9.53
N MET A 67 3.11 -0.90 8.23
CA MET A 67 3.95 -0.35 7.16
C MET A 67 4.04 1.18 7.20
N MET A 68 2.95 1.86 7.56
CA MET A 68 2.88 3.33 7.67
C MET A 68 3.34 3.91 9.01
N LYS A 69 3.52 3.06 10.03
CA LYS A 69 3.97 3.46 11.37
C LYS A 69 5.49 3.40 11.55
N VAL A 70 6.22 2.85 10.58
CA VAL A 70 7.69 2.86 10.53
C VAL A 70 8.17 4.18 9.94
#